data_AF-A0AA45HHH2-F1
#
_entry.id   AF-A0AA45HHH2-F1
#
_cell.length_a   1.000
_cell.length_b   1.000
_cell.length_c   1.000
_cell.angle_alpha   90.00
_cell.angle_beta   90.00
_cell.angle_gamma   90.00
#
_symmetry.space_group_name_H-M   'P 1'
#
loop_
_entity.id
_entity.type
_entity.pdbx_description
1 polymer ?
#
loop_
_entity_poly.entity_id
_entity_poly.type
_entity_poly.pdbx_seq_one_letter_code
_entity_poly.pdbx_strand_id
1 'polypeptide(L)' 'MKKLILKYYNPSEKKRYSTTINNPKEEIESTEVQNVMQTLIGVIVPENAEIDEANIVQTTTTQILNLIE' A
#
# COMPACT_ATOMS: atom_id res chain seq x y z
N MET A 1 2.93 4.68 14.61
CA MET A 1 3.71 4.23 13.42
C MET A 1 2.96 4.61 12.16
N LYS A 2 3.64 5.19 11.17
CA LYS A 2 3.05 5.55 9.86
C LYS A 2 3.33 4.43 8.85
N LYS A 3 2.35 4.08 8.03
CA LYS A 3 2.45 3.08 6.96
C LYS A 3 1.83 3.64 5.69
N LEU A 4 2.42 3.33 4.54
CA LEU A 4 1.84 3.62 3.22
C LEU A 4 1.49 2.29 2.57
N ILE A 5 0.21 2.12 2.23
CA ILE A 5 -0.32 0.90 1.60
C ILE A 5 -0.71 1.26 0.18
N LEU A 6 -0.02 0.66 -0.77
CA LEU A 6 -0.27 0.80 -2.21
C LEU A 6 -1.11 -0.39 -2.65
N LYS A 7 -2.23 -0.16 -3.33
CA LYS A 7 -3.12 -1.21 -3.84
C LYS A 7 -3.22 -1.16 -5.35
N TYR A 8 -3.30 -2.34 -5.92
CA TYR A 8 -3.42 -2.56 -7.35
C TYR A 8 -4.50 -3.60 -7.60
N TYR A 9 -5.18 -3.48 -8.73
CA TYR A 9 -6.18 -4.44 -9.18
C TYR A 9 -5.81 -5.00 -10.53
N ASN A 10 -5.87 -6.32 -10.67
CA ASN A 10 -5.66 -7.01 -11.93
C ASN A 10 -6.99 -7.51 -12.47
N PRO A 11 -7.56 -6.88 -13.52
CA PRO A 11 -8.84 -7.27 -14.08
C PRO A 11 -8.80 -8.64 -14.78
N SER A 12 -7.65 -9.05 -15.33
CA SER A 12 -7.52 -10.34 -16.02
C SER A 12 -7.64 -11.51 -15.04
N GLU A 13 -7.00 -11.40 -13.88
CA GLU A 13 -7.02 -12.45 -12.85
C GLU A 13 -8.13 -12.24 -11.81
N LYS A 14 -8.79 -11.08 -11.81
CA LYS A 14 -9.73 -10.63 -10.77
C LYS A 14 -9.10 -10.65 -9.37
N LYS A 15 -7.82 -10.31 -9.27
CA LYS A 15 -7.04 -10.32 -8.02
C LYS A 15 -6.60 -8.92 -7.63
N ARG A 16 -6.38 -8.74 -6.33
CA ARG A 16 -5.80 -7.52 -5.75
C ARG A 16 -4.40 -7.79 -5.26
N TYR A 17 -3.51 -6.83 -5.48
CA TYR A 17 -2.14 -6.83 -5.00
C TYR A 17 -1.95 -5.64 -4.08
N SER A 18 -1.16 -5.81 -3.03
CA SER A 18 -0.82 -4.70 -2.15
C SER A 18 0.65 -4.71 -1.78
N THR A 19 1.21 -3.52 -1.61
CA THR A 19 2.57 -3.30 -1.15
C THR A 19 2.52 -2.37 0.04
N THR A 20 3.15 -2.77 1.16
CA THR A 20 3.17 -1.97 2.39
C THR A 20 4.57 -1.43 2.61
N ILE A 21 4.67 -0.11 2.71
CA ILE A 21 5.89 0.60 3.07
C ILE A 21 5.76 1.04 4.53
N ASN A 22 6.63 0.50 5.39
CA ASN A 22 6.70 0.88 6.79
C ASN A 22 7.55 2.15 6.93
N ASN A 23 7.12 3.08 7.81
CA ASN A 23 7.77 4.36 8.04
C ASN A 23 8.01 5.16 6.74
N PRO A 24 6.95 5.44 5.96
CA PRO A 24 7.06 6.28 4.78
C PRO A 24 7.46 7.72 5.20
N LYS A 25 8.02 8.49 4.27
CA LYS A 25 8.37 9.90 4.49
C LYS A 25 7.18 10.70 5.06
N GLU A 26 7.48 11.74 5.85
CA GLU A 26 6.45 12.54 6.51
C GLU A 26 5.62 13.34 5.50
N GLU A 27 6.29 13.97 4.55
CA GLU A 27 5.68 14.71 3.44
C GLU A 27 5.80 13.87 2.19
N ILE A 28 4.65 13.38 1.71
CA ILE A 28 4.56 12.57 0.50
C ILE A 28 3.50 13.22 -0.38
N GLU A 29 3.93 13.65 -1.56
CA GLU A 29 3.04 14.21 -2.56
C GLU A 29 2.33 13.11 -3.35
N SER A 30 1.07 13.33 -3.69
CA SER A 30 0.25 12.36 -4.41
C SER A 30 0.87 11.95 -5.75
N THR A 31 1.51 12.90 -6.46
CA THR A 31 2.21 12.67 -7.72
C THR A 31 3.44 11.76 -7.55
N GLU A 32 4.18 11.89 -6.45
CA GLU A 32 5.31 11.01 -6.16
C GLU A 32 4.85 9.58 -5.90
N VAL A 33 3.76 9.41 -5.14
CA VAL A 33 3.17 8.09 -4.88
C VAL A 33 2.73 7.43 -6.17
N GLN A 34 2.04 8.18 -7.03
CA GLN A 34 1.56 7.65 -8.31
C GLN A 34 2.71 7.22 -9.21
N ASN A 35 3.79 8.01 -9.29
CA ASN A 35 4.99 7.65 -10.06
C ASN A 35 5.66 6.38 -9.52
N VAL A 36 5.76 6.24 -8.20
CA VAL A 36 6.29 5.04 -7.56
C VAL A 36 5.39 3.84 -7.86
N MET A 37 4.07 3.97 -7.71
CA MET A 37 3.13 2.90 -8.01
C MET A 37 3.25 2.42 -9.46
N GLN A 38 3.37 3.34 -10.41
CA GLN A 38 3.56 3.01 -11.81
C GLN A 38 4.87 2.23 -12.06
N THR A 39 5.93 2.57 -11.33
CA THR A 39 7.25 1.91 -11.45
C THR A 39 7.24 0.48 -10.89
N LEU A 40 6.35 0.18 -9.96
CA LEU A 40 6.26 -1.14 -9.32
C LEU A 40 5.48 -2.17 -10.18
N ILE A 41 4.66 -1.70 -11.12
CA ILE A 41 4.00 -2.53 -12.13
C ILE A 41 5.06 -3.08 -13.09
N GLY A 42 5.05 -4.40 -13.29
CA GLY A 42 6.04 -5.15 -14.07
C GLY A 42 7.30 -5.56 -13.30
N VAL A 43 7.56 -4.98 -12.12
CA VAL A 43 8.72 -5.34 -11.28
C VAL A 43 8.30 -6.25 -10.12
N ILE A 44 7.33 -5.80 -9.33
CA ILE A 44 6.82 -6.55 -8.17
C ILE A 44 5.32 -6.82 -8.24
N VAL A 45 4.58 -6.05 -9.04
CA VAL A 45 3.16 -6.24 -9.35
C VAL A 45 3.05 -6.71 -10.81
N PRO A 46 2.14 -7.62 -11.16
CA PRO A 46 1.95 -8.05 -12.56
C PRO A 46 1.72 -6.87 -13.52
N GLU A 47 2.23 -6.97 -14.75
CA GLU A 47 2.11 -5.92 -15.78
C GLU A 47 0.67 -5.56 -16.16
N ASN A 48 -0.25 -6.51 -16.02
CA ASN A 48 -1.68 -6.33 -16.26
C ASN A 48 -2.45 -5.80 -15.05
N ALA A 49 -1.77 -5.35 -14.00
CA ALA A 49 -2.40 -4.68 -12.88
C ALA A 49 -2.52 -3.17 -13.14
N GLU A 50 -3.60 -2.60 -12.65
CA GLU A 50 -3.89 -1.19 -12.68
C GLU A 50 -3.76 -0.60 -11.26
N ILE A 51 -3.39 0.68 -11.18
CA ILE A 51 -3.36 1.43 -9.93
C ILE A 51 -4.80 1.57 -9.42
N ASP A 52 -5.04 1.16 -8.18
CA ASP A 52 -6.35 1.24 -7.52
C ASP A 52 -6.37 2.42 -6.55
N GLU A 53 -5.62 2.32 -5.44
CA GLU A 53 -5.56 3.37 -4.43
C GLU A 53 -4.26 3.33 -3.61
N ALA A 54 -3.94 4.45 -2.97
CA ALA A 54 -2.87 4.56 -1.99
C ALA A 54 -3.41 5.11 -0.66
N ASN A 55 -3.10 4.43 0.44
CA ASN A 55 -3.60 4.77 1.77
C ASN A 55 -2.43 5.07 2.72
N ILE A 56 -2.48 6.22 3.38
CA ILE A 56 -1.58 6.55 4.49
C ILE A 56 -2.29 6.20 5.80
N VAL A 57 -1.72 5.25 6.54
CA VAL A 57 -2.24 4.79 7.83
C VAL A 57 -1.31 5.25 8.94
N GLN A 58 -1.81 6.11 9.83
CA GLN A 58 -1.08 6.56 11.01
C GLN A 58 -1.67 5.92 12.27
N THR A 59 -0.98 4.93 12.82
CA THR A 59 -1.35 4.32 14.10
C THR A 59 -0.84 5.19 15.24
N THR A 60 -1.75 5.82 15.97
CA THR A 60 -1.46 6.65 17.16
C THR A 60 -1.48 5.83 18.45
N THR A 61 -2.35 4.83 18.55
CA THR A 61 -2.51 3.98 19.74
C THR A 61 -2.44 2.50 19.35
N THR A 62 -1.76 1.69 20.17
CA THR A 62 -1.76 0.22 20.06
C THR A 62 -2.26 -0.34 21.38
N GLN A 63 -3.37 -1.07 21.34
CA GLN A 63 -3.92 -1.75 22.51
C GLN A 63 -3.83 -3.26 22.28
N ILE A 64 -3.20 -3.97 23.22
CA ILE A 64 -3.11 -5.42 23.20
C ILE A 64 -4.05 -5.93 24.28
N LEU A 65 -5.08 -6.68 23.89
CA LEU A 65 -6.01 -7.34 24.80
C LEU A 65 -5.69 -8.83 24.81
N ASN A 66 -5.22 -9.34 25.95
CA ASN A 66 -4.98 -10.77 26.14
C ASN A 66 -6.30 -11.40 26.57
N LEU A 67 -6.90 -12.22 25.70
CA LEU A 67 -8.24 -12.80 25.88
C LEU A 67 -8.22 -14.27 26.30
N ILE A 68 -7.03 -14.81 26.59
CA ILE A 68 -6.84 -16.18 27.05
C ILE A 68 -6.26 -16.09 28.46
N GLU A 69 -6.94 -16.73 29.42
CA GLU A 69 -6.44 -17.05 30.76
C GLU A 69 -5.84 -18.47 30.79
#